data_AF-A0A9K3GZM3-F1
#
_entry.id   AF-A0A9K3GZM3-F1
#
_cell.length_a   1.000
_cell.length_b   1.000
_cell.length_c   1.000
_cell.angle_alpha   90.00
_cell.angle_beta   90.00
_cell.angle_gamma   90.00
#
_symmetry.space_group_name_H-M   'P 1'
#
loop_
_entity.id
_entity.type
_entity.pdbx_description
1 polymer ?
#
loop_
_entity_poly.entity_id
_entity_poly.type
_entity_poly.pdbx_seq_one_letter_code
_entity_poly.pdbx_strand_id
1 'polypeptide(L)'
;MDPNEKKSWTYQIAEDLGRAFSDRLVLQTFLDVVATVPAGSLKDVLGLLRSMYTTIVMEEDASFLRYGYLSTDNAAVVRKEVLKLCSEVRPHALALVTSFGIPDALLGPIAFNWIDANAWSSVSDNDTLKDNDTVFSFFTNML
;
A
#
# COMPACT_ATOMS: atom_id res chain seq x y z
N MET A 1 -36.19 -17.18 5.67
CA MET A 1 -35.20 -16.12 5.46
C MET A 1 -35.88 -14.80 5.72
N ASP A 2 -35.46 -14.14 6.80
CA ASP A 2 -36.05 -12.91 7.31
C ASP A 2 -35.91 -11.79 6.25
N PRO A 3 -36.94 -10.96 6.02
CA PRO A 3 -36.83 -9.78 5.16
C PRO A 3 -35.61 -8.87 5.45
N ASN A 4 -35.20 -8.76 6.72
CA ASN A 4 -34.03 -7.99 7.14
C ASN A 4 -32.71 -8.66 6.74
N GLU A 5 -32.65 -9.99 6.76
CA GLU A 5 -31.49 -10.76 6.27
C GLU A 5 -31.31 -10.58 4.77
N LYS A 6 -32.38 -10.69 3.98
CA LYS A 6 -32.32 -10.49 2.52
C LYS A 6 -31.80 -9.10 2.16
N LYS A 7 -32.22 -8.07 2.90
CA LYS A 7 -31.76 -6.70 2.69
C LYS A 7 -30.27 -6.56 2.99
N SER A 8 -29.78 -7.18 4.06
CA SER A 8 -28.35 -7.19 4.43
C SER A 8 -27.47 -7.82 3.34
N TRP A 9 -27.85 -8.96 2.79
CA TRP A 9 -27.08 -9.66 1.76
C TRP A 9 -26.99 -8.89 0.44
N THR A 10 -28.09 -8.26 0.00
CA THR A 10 -28.11 -7.49 -1.25
C THR A 10 -27.16 -6.29 -1.20
N TYR A 11 -27.05 -5.61 -0.04
CA TYR A 11 -26.11 -4.50 0.10
C TYR A 11 -24.65 -4.95 0.03
N GLN A 12 -24.29 -6.04 0.71
CA GLN A 12 -22.92 -6.56 0.69
C GLN A 12 -22.48 -6.93 -0.73
N ILE A 13 -23.34 -7.58 -1.50
CA ILE A 13 -23.03 -7.95 -2.90
C ILE A 13 -22.89 -6.69 -3.78
N ALA A 14 -23.74 -5.69 -3.58
CA ALA A 14 -23.66 -4.44 -4.35
C ALA A 14 -22.38 -3.65 -4.02
N GLU A 15 -21.96 -3.64 -2.76
CA GLU A 15 -20.71 -3.03 -2.31
C GLU A 15 -19.49 -3.75 -2.89
N ASP A 16 -19.42 -5.08 -2.74
CA ASP A 16 -18.34 -5.91 -3.29
C ASP A 16 -18.23 -5.72 -4.82
N LEU A 17 -19.37 -5.68 -5.53
CA LEU A 17 -19.40 -5.44 -6.97
C LEU A 17 -18.88 -4.04 -7.34
N GLY A 18 -19.31 -3.00 -6.61
CA GLY A 18 -18.88 -1.62 -6.85
C GLY A 18 -17.37 -1.45 -6.65
N ARG A 19 -16.83 -2.08 -5.60
CA ARG A 19 -15.39 -2.10 -5.32
C ARG A 19 -14.61 -2.85 -6.41
N ALA A 20 -14.99 -4.09 -6.71
CA ALA A 20 -14.35 -4.89 -7.75
C ALA A 20 -14.38 -4.22 -9.14
N PHE A 21 -15.48 -3.53 -9.47
CA PHE A 21 -15.57 -2.75 -10.71
C PHE A 21 -14.58 -1.59 -10.73
N SER A 22 -14.48 -0.86 -9.62
CA SER A 22 -13.57 0.29 -9.48
C SER A 22 -12.11 -0.17 -9.58
N ASP A 23 -11.75 -1.24 -8.87
CA ASP A 23 -10.38 -1.80 -8.91
C ASP A 23 -10.01 -2.31 -10.30
N ARG A 24 -10.95 -2.96 -10.99
CA ARG A 24 -10.77 -3.37 -12.39
C ARG A 24 -10.55 -2.16 -13.31
N LEU A 25 -11.30 -1.07 -13.11
CA LEU A 25 -11.18 0.13 -13.93
C LEU A 25 -9.81 0.82 -13.73
N VAL A 26 -9.35 0.91 -12.48
CA VAL A 26 -8.02 1.44 -12.15
C VAL A 26 -6.93 0.59 -12.79
N LEU A 27 -6.99 -0.75 -12.64
CA LEU A 27 -6.01 -1.66 -13.24
C LEU A 27 -6.00 -1.56 -14.77
N GLN A 28 -7.18 -1.50 -15.41
CA GLN A 28 -7.27 -1.37 -16.86
C GLN A 28 -6.64 -0.07 -17.34
N THR A 29 -6.95 1.04 -16.69
CA THR A 29 -6.36 2.35 -17.01
C THR A 29 -4.84 2.32 -16.86
N PHE A 30 -4.32 1.68 -15.81
CA PHE A 30 -2.90 1.50 -15.60
C PHE A 30 -2.27 0.71 -16.77
N LEU A 31 -2.86 -0.43 -17.13
CA LEU A 31 -2.38 -1.29 -18.22
C LEU A 31 -2.36 -0.55 -19.56
N ASP A 32 -3.41 0.19 -19.87
CA ASP A 32 -3.53 0.95 -21.10
C ASP A 32 -2.43 2.03 -21.18
N VAL A 33 -2.17 2.75 -20.09
CA VAL A 33 -1.09 3.75 -20.03
C VAL A 33 0.28 3.08 -20.18
N VAL A 34 0.57 2.01 -19.44
CA VAL A 34 1.86 1.29 -19.51
C VAL A 34 2.13 0.70 -20.89
N ALA A 35 1.07 0.30 -21.62
CA ALA A 35 1.21 -0.19 -22.98
C ALA A 35 1.78 0.88 -23.93
N THR A 36 1.48 2.17 -23.69
CA THR A 36 1.99 3.29 -24.50
C THR A 36 3.45 3.66 -24.19
N VAL A 37 3.99 3.22 -23.05
CA VAL A 37 5.36 3.53 -22.64
C VAL A 37 6.35 2.64 -23.41
N PRO A 38 7.41 3.19 -24.03
CA PRO A 38 8.44 2.40 -24.69
C PRO A 38 9.21 1.52 -23.69
N ALA A 39 9.83 0.45 -24.18
CA ALA A 39 10.63 -0.44 -23.33
C ALA A 39 11.79 0.33 -22.67
N GLY A 40 12.05 0.05 -21.40
CA GLY A 40 13.09 0.69 -20.62
C GLY A 40 12.75 0.73 -19.13
N SER A 41 13.66 1.32 -18.34
CA SER A 41 13.58 1.34 -16.87
C SER A 41 12.26 1.91 -16.33
N LEU A 42 11.69 2.93 -16.97
CA LEU A 42 10.39 3.49 -16.59
C LEU A 42 9.26 2.45 -16.71
N LYS A 43 9.23 1.70 -17.82
CA LYS A 43 8.21 0.67 -18.04
C LYS A 43 8.35 -0.48 -17.04
N ASP A 44 9.58 -0.82 -16.67
CA ASP A 44 9.86 -1.86 -15.67
C ASP A 44 9.36 -1.44 -14.28
N VAL A 45 9.66 -0.21 -13.85
CA VAL A 45 9.17 0.33 -12.56
C VAL A 45 7.64 0.46 -12.56
N LEU A 46 7.03 0.90 -13.65
CA LEU A 46 5.56 0.93 -13.77
C LEU A 46 4.96 -0.49 -13.75
N GLY A 47 5.62 -1.47 -14.33
CA GLY A 47 5.24 -2.89 -14.27
C GLY A 47 5.30 -3.44 -12.85
N LEU A 48 6.29 -3.01 -12.06
CA LEU A 48 6.43 -3.34 -10.65
C LEU A 48 5.28 -2.73 -9.83
N LEU A 49 4.99 -1.44 -10.01
CA LEU A 49 3.88 -0.76 -9.34
C LEU A 49 2.52 -1.37 -9.68
N ARG A 50 2.31 -1.75 -10.95
CA ARG A 50 1.10 -2.47 -11.37
C ARG A 50 0.97 -3.78 -10.60
N SER A 51 2.05 -4.54 -10.51
CA SER A 51 2.04 -5.84 -9.80
C SER A 51 1.74 -5.61 -8.31
N MET A 52 2.38 -4.62 -7.68
CA MET A 52 2.09 -4.22 -6.30
C MET A 52 0.62 -3.84 -6.09
N TYR A 53 0.04 -3.03 -6.97
CA TYR A 53 -1.38 -2.67 -6.89
C TYR A 53 -2.29 -3.90 -6.96
N THR A 54 -2.08 -4.79 -7.93
CA THR A 54 -2.90 -6.01 -8.05
C THR A 54 -2.79 -6.93 -6.84
N THR A 55 -1.59 -7.09 -6.29
CA THR A 55 -1.36 -7.96 -5.13
C THR A 55 -1.99 -7.36 -3.86
N ILE A 56 -1.95 -6.04 -3.67
CA ILE A 56 -2.61 -5.35 -2.55
C ILE A 56 -4.13 -5.51 -2.64
N VAL A 57 -4.73 -5.28 -3.81
CA VAL A 57 -6.18 -5.48 -4.02
C VAL A 57 -6.59 -6.91 -3.65
N MET A 58 -5.80 -7.91 -4.06
CA MET A 58 -6.06 -9.32 -3.73
C MET A 58 -5.85 -9.65 -2.25
N GLU A 59 -4.97 -8.93 -1.55
CA GLU A 59 -4.66 -9.16 -0.13
C GLU A 59 -5.68 -8.51 0.80
N GLU A 60 -6.12 -7.30 0.49
CA GLU A 60 -7.04 -6.52 1.33
C GLU A 60 -8.51 -6.94 1.16
N ASP A 61 -8.89 -7.44 -0.01
CA ASP A 61 -10.30 -7.76 -0.30
C ASP A 61 -10.65 -9.20 0.10
N ALA A 62 -11.46 -9.33 1.15
CA ALA A 62 -11.99 -10.61 1.61
C ALA A 62 -12.93 -11.28 0.60
N SER A 63 -13.42 -10.55 -0.42
CA SER A 63 -14.29 -11.07 -1.47
C SER A 63 -13.64 -12.24 -2.24
N PHE A 64 -12.31 -12.19 -2.45
CA PHE A 64 -11.57 -13.25 -3.13
C PHE A 64 -11.63 -14.58 -2.39
N LEU A 65 -11.59 -14.55 -1.05
CA LEU A 65 -11.76 -15.75 -0.22
C LEU A 65 -13.24 -16.16 -0.12
N ARG A 66 -14.14 -15.19 0.07
CA ARG A 66 -15.59 -15.40 0.22
C ARG A 66 -16.21 -16.08 -1.01
N TYR A 67 -15.79 -15.68 -2.20
CA TYR A 67 -16.27 -16.26 -3.46
C TYR A 67 -15.39 -17.42 -3.98
N GLY A 68 -14.32 -17.78 -3.26
CA GLY A 68 -13.47 -18.92 -3.58
C GLY A 68 -12.50 -18.73 -4.75
N TYR A 69 -12.21 -17.48 -5.13
CA TYR A 69 -11.16 -17.16 -6.12
C TYR A 69 -9.75 -17.40 -5.56
N LEU A 70 -9.57 -17.28 -4.25
CA LEU A 70 -8.35 -17.64 -3.52
C LEU A 70 -8.65 -18.69 -2.46
N SER A 71 -7.71 -19.61 -2.26
CA SER A 71 -7.64 -20.42 -1.04
C SER A 71 -6.92 -19.65 0.06
N THR A 72 -7.06 -20.10 1.31
CA THR A 72 -6.33 -19.53 2.45
C THR A 72 -4.81 -19.62 2.27
N ASP A 73 -4.33 -20.72 1.68
CA ASP A 73 -2.91 -20.93 1.40
C ASP A 73 -2.41 -19.95 0.32
N ASN A 74 -3.20 -19.74 -0.73
CA ASN A 74 -2.86 -18.78 -1.78
C ASN A 74 -2.88 -17.34 -1.24
N ALA A 75 -3.82 -17.00 -0.36
CA ALA A 75 -3.85 -15.68 0.27
C ALA A 75 -2.59 -15.42 1.12
N ALA A 76 -2.08 -16.45 1.83
CA ALA A 76 -0.81 -16.33 2.56
C ALA A 76 0.39 -16.12 1.62
N VAL A 77 0.37 -16.71 0.42
CA VAL A 77 1.39 -16.46 -0.62
C VAL A 77 1.28 -15.03 -1.16
N VAL A 78 0.08 -14.56 -1.48
CA VAL A 78 -0.17 -13.17 -1.91
C VAL A 78 0.39 -12.18 -0.87
N ARG A 79 0.12 -12.41 0.41
CA ARG A 79 0.64 -11.57 1.50
C ARG A 79 2.17 -11.52 1.55
N LYS A 80 2.84 -12.64 1.27
CA LYS A 80 4.32 -12.68 1.16
C LYS A 80 4.82 -11.93 -0.08
N GLU A 81 4.08 -12.02 -1.20
CA GLU A 81 4.45 -11.31 -2.42
C GLU A 81 4.33 -9.79 -2.24
N VAL A 82 3.34 -9.28 -1.48
CA VAL A 82 3.26 -7.85 -1.12
C VAL A 82 4.57 -7.39 -0.44
N LEU A 83 5.05 -8.15 0.55
CA LEU A 83 6.28 -7.80 1.27
C LEU A 83 7.50 -7.76 0.34
N LYS A 84 7.61 -8.74 -0.57
CA LYS A 84 8.67 -8.79 -1.57
C LYS A 84 8.61 -7.59 -2.52
N LEU A 85 7.43 -7.27 -3.05
CA LEU A 85 7.23 -6.13 -3.95
C LEU A 85 7.53 -4.81 -3.24
N CYS A 86 7.20 -4.66 -1.95
CA CYS A 86 7.60 -3.50 -1.15
C CYS A 86 9.12 -3.34 -1.09
N SER A 87 9.87 -4.43 -0.93
CA SER A 87 11.34 -4.40 -0.96
C SER A 87 11.89 -4.03 -2.34
N GLU A 88 11.25 -4.49 -3.43
CA GLU A 88 11.65 -4.16 -4.80
C GLU A 88 11.32 -2.71 -5.18
N VAL A 89 10.20 -2.16 -4.71
CA VAL A 89 9.79 -0.76 -4.98
C VAL A 89 10.63 0.24 -4.20
N ARG A 90 11.10 -0.14 -3.01
CA ARG A 90 11.85 0.73 -2.10
C ARG A 90 12.97 1.55 -2.73
N PRO A 91 13.93 1.01 -3.51
CA PRO A 91 14.99 1.81 -4.12
C PRO A 91 14.44 2.89 -5.09
N HIS A 92 13.21 2.74 -5.58
CA HIS A 92 12.56 3.68 -6.49
C HIS A 92 11.60 4.64 -5.78
N ALA A 93 11.27 4.41 -4.50
CA ALA A 93 10.21 5.13 -3.78
C ALA A 93 10.42 6.66 -3.77
N LEU A 94 11.64 7.12 -3.49
CA LEU A 94 11.95 8.54 -3.49
C LEU A 94 11.75 9.17 -4.88
N ALA A 95 12.30 8.54 -5.93
CA ALA A 95 12.17 9.03 -7.30
C ALA A 95 10.71 9.08 -7.76
N LEU A 96 9.91 8.09 -7.38
CA LEU A 96 8.47 8.04 -7.68
C LEU A 96 7.72 9.20 -7.00
N VAL A 97 7.94 9.44 -5.71
CA VAL A 97 7.27 10.53 -4.98
C VAL A 97 7.71 11.90 -5.51
N THR A 98 9.02 12.08 -5.77
CA THR A 98 9.54 13.32 -6.36
C THR A 98 8.97 13.59 -7.75
N SER A 99 8.64 12.56 -8.53
CA SER A 99 8.07 12.72 -9.87
C SER A 99 6.70 13.40 -9.92
N PHE A 100 5.96 13.43 -8.81
CA PHE A 100 4.72 14.19 -8.72
C PHE A 100 4.93 15.72 -8.79
N GLY A 101 6.17 16.20 -8.60
CA GLY A 101 6.50 17.62 -8.74
C GLY A 101 5.81 18.52 -7.71
N ILE A 102 5.48 17.98 -6.54
CA ILE A 102 4.84 18.72 -5.45
C ILE A 102 5.87 19.68 -4.84
N PRO A 103 5.62 21.02 -4.84
CA PRO A 103 6.54 21.97 -4.23
C PRO A 103 6.66 21.77 -2.71
N ASP A 104 7.88 21.92 -2.19
CA ASP A 104 8.20 21.77 -0.76
C ASP A 104 7.32 22.62 0.17
N ALA A 105 6.91 23.81 -0.27
CA ALA A 105 6.02 24.69 0.49
C ALA A 105 4.63 24.09 0.79
N LEU A 106 4.23 23.06 0.04
CA LEU A 106 2.97 22.32 0.25
C LEU A 106 3.16 21.05 1.09
N LEU A 107 4.40 20.69 1.44
CA LEU A 107 4.71 19.50 2.21
C LEU A 107 4.71 19.81 3.71
N GLY A 108 4.20 18.85 4.50
CA GLY A 108 4.24 18.94 5.96
C GLY A 108 5.66 18.69 6.52
N PRO A 109 5.92 19.08 7.79
CA PRO A 109 7.24 18.91 8.42
C PRO A 109 7.84 17.50 8.35
N ILE A 110 6.98 16.46 8.39
CA ILE A 110 7.39 15.05 8.29
C ILE A 110 8.11 14.70 6.98
N ALA A 111 7.87 15.46 5.90
CA ALA A 111 8.53 15.22 4.62
C ALA A 111 10.04 15.58 4.64
N PHE A 112 10.45 16.46 5.55
CA PHE A 112 11.83 16.96 5.63
C PHE A 112 12.62 16.33 6.77
N ASN A 113 11.96 16.13 7.93
CA ASN A 113 12.58 15.54 9.10
C ASN A 113 11.55 14.68 9.84
N TRP A 114 11.44 13.43 9.40
CA TRP A 114 10.48 12.49 9.97
C TRP A 114 10.83 12.06 11.41
N ILE A 115 12.10 12.16 11.82
CA ILE A 115 12.52 11.83 13.19
C ILE A 115 12.00 12.92 14.14
N ASP A 116 12.31 14.18 13.88
CA ASP A 116 11.88 15.29 14.73
C ASP A 116 10.37 15.51 14.66
N ALA A 117 9.75 15.30 13.49
CA ALA A 117 8.30 15.41 13.35
C ALA A 117 7.53 14.33 14.12
N ASN A 118 8.14 13.17 14.34
CA ASN A 118 7.58 12.08 15.16
C ASN A 118 8.22 12.01 16.55
N ALA A 119 9.10 12.94 16.93
CA ALA A 119 9.68 12.99 18.26
C ALA A 119 8.60 13.48 19.23
N TRP A 120 8.29 12.67 20.24
CA TRP A 120 7.26 13.02 21.22
C TRP A 120 7.80 14.12 22.11
N SER A 121 7.06 15.24 22.21
CA SER A 121 7.47 16.42 22.99
C SER A 121 7.66 16.15 24.49
N SER A 122 7.14 15.05 25.01
CA SER A 122 7.30 14.64 26.42
C SER A 122 8.56 13.81 26.70
N VAL A 123 9.31 13.40 25.67
CA VAL A 123 10.56 12.62 25.84
C VAL A 123 11.76 13.54 26.13
N SER A 124 11.66 14.85 25.85
CA SER A 124 12.71 15.82 26.16
C SER A 124 12.76 16.28 27.63
N ASP A 125 11.74 15.97 28.43
CA ASP A 125 11.63 16.50 29.81
C ASP A 125 12.10 15.53 30.91
N ASN A 126 12.42 14.26 30.58
CA ASN A 126 12.94 13.30 31.55
C ASN A 126 14.35 12.85 31.19
N ASP A 127 15.32 13.45 31.88
CA ASP A 127 16.77 13.19 31.86
C ASP A 127 17.17 11.77 32.35
N THR A 128 16.27 10.78 32.26
CA THR A 128 16.44 9.44 32.85
C THR A 128 16.33 8.27 31.87
N LEU A 129 16.16 8.48 30.57
CA LEU A 129 16.17 7.40 29.58
C LEU A 129 17.29 7.60 28.55
N LYS A 130 18.53 7.31 28.97
CA LYS A 130 19.72 7.21 28.09
C LYS A 130 19.76 5.92 27.25
N ASP A 131 18.63 5.22 27.09
CA ASP A 131 18.57 3.93 26.40
C ASP A 131 17.56 3.92 25.23
N ASN A 132 17.40 5.07 24.57
CA ASN A 132 16.58 5.20 23.36
C ASN A 132 17.24 4.61 22.09
N ASP A 133 18.48 4.15 22.19
CA ASP A 133 19.18 3.47 21.09
C ASP A 133 18.44 2.19 20.68
N THR A 134 17.73 1.53 21.60
CA THR A 134 17.03 0.27 21.32
C THR A 134 15.75 0.49 20.49
N VAL A 135 14.96 1.53 20.80
CA VAL A 135 13.67 1.77 20.12
C VAL A 135 13.88 2.27 18.70
N PHE A 136 14.85 3.16 18.49
CA PHE A 136 15.19 3.63 17.14
C PHE A 136 15.92 2.57 16.32
N SER A 137 16.78 1.73 16.93
CA SER A 137 17.40 0.61 16.21
C SER A 137 16.38 -0.39 15.65
N PHE A 138 15.22 -0.55 16.31
CA PHE A 138 14.16 -1.43 15.85
C PHE A 138 13.54 -0.95 14.53
N PHE A 139 13.34 0.37 14.39
CA PHE A 139 12.79 0.96 13.16
C PHE A 139 13.85 1.08 12.05
N THR A 140 15.11 1.35 12.40
CA THR A 140 16.21 1.38 11.43
C THR A 140 16.53 -0.01 10.85
N ASN A 141 16.44 -1.08 11.65
CA ASN A 141 16.68 -2.46 11.18
C ASN A 141 15.49 -3.12 10.47
N MET A 142 14.33 -2.46 10.43
CA MET A 142 13.15 -2.90 9.68
C MET A 142 13.13 -2.33 8.25
N LEU A 143 14.03 -1.40 7.94
CA LEU A 143 14.39 -1.04 6.58
C LEU A 143 15.59 -1.88 6.11
#